data_AF-A0A316DID9-F1
#
_entry.id   AF-A0A316DID9-F1
#
_cell.length_a   1.000
_cell.length_b   1.000
_cell.length_c   1.000
_cell.angle_alpha   90.00
_cell.angle_beta   90.00
_cell.angle_gamma   90.00
#
_symmetry.space_group_name_H-M   'P 1'
#
loop_
_entity.id
_entity.type
_entity.pdbx_description
1 polymer ?
#
loop_
_entity_poly.entity_id
_entity_poly.type
_entity_poly.pdbx_seq_one_letter_code
_entity_poly.pdbx_strand_id
1 'polypeptide(L)'
;MKNQNKWKISTLISLICLIIPFSIYSLWIYVYNLGTTQAERVSVFKKYFPDFLDGRWSITIISIFFSISAVILSSINLKHLKGMWKLINIVILILSSLLLFLNLFSMM
;
A
#
# COMPACT_ATOMS: atom_id res chain seq x y z
N MET A 1 8.59 -6.40 -29.54
CA MET A 1 7.77 -5.32 -28.92
C MET A 1 6.68 -5.81 -27.96
N LYS A 2 6.00 -6.96 -28.19
CA LYS A 2 4.89 -7.45 -27.33
C LYS A 2 5.20 -7.57 -25.83
N ASN A 3 6.43 -7.95 -25.45
CA ASN A 3 6.77 -8.18 -24.04
C ASN A 3 6.90 -6.89 -23.20
N GLN A 4 7.25 -5.74 -23.80
CA GLN A 4 7.40 -4.49 -23.07
C GLN A 4 6.07 -3.96 -22.54
N ASN A 5 4.97 -4.11 -23.29
CA ASN A 5 3.65 -3.69 -22.83
C ASN A 5 3.16 -4.52 -21.64
N LYS A 6 3.47 -5.82 -21.60
CA LYS A 6 3.13 -6.69 -20.45
C LYS A 6 3.74 -6.15 -19.15
N TRP A 7 5.02 -5.77 -19.17
CA TRP A 7 5.71 -5.26 -17.99
C TRP A 7 5.21 -3.87 -17.56
N LYS A 8 4.85 -3.01 -18.52
CA LYS A 8 4.20 -1.72 -18.24
C LYS A 8 2.84 -1.91 -17.56
N ILE A 9 2.01 -2.82 -18.08
CA ILE A 9 0.71 -3.15 -17.45
C ILE A 9 0.93 -3.71 -16.04
N SER A 10 1.90 -4.62 -15.86
CA SER A 10 2.28 -5.13 -14.54
C SER A 10 2.72 -4.02 -13.58
N THR A 11 3.41 -2.99 -14.10
CA THR A 11 3.81 -1.81 -13.30
C THR A 11 2.57 -1.01 -12.86
N LEU A 12 1.59 -0.83 -13.75
CA LEU A 12 0.32 -0.17 -13.40
C LEU A 12 -0.45 -0.99 -12.36
N ILE A 13 -0.46 -2.31 -12.45
CA ILE A 13 -1.06 -3.18 -11.43
C ILE A 13 -0.33 -3.01 -10.10
N SER A 14 1.02 -3.02 -10.09
CA SER A 14 1.79 -2.77 -8.86
C SER A 14 1.52 -1.39 -8.25
N LEU A 15 1.26 -0.38 -9.09
CA LEU A 15 0.89 0.96 -8.64
C LEU A 15 -0.49 0.96 -7.99
N ILE A 16 -1.48 0.28 -8.57
CA ILE A 16 -2.81 0.11 -7.97
C ILE A 16 -2.69 -0.60 -6.62
N CYS A 17 -1.87 -1.64 -6.54
CA CYS A 17 -1.59 -2.32 -5.27
C CYS A 17 -0.92 -1.41 -4.23
N LEU A 18 -0.10 -0.44 -4.64
CA LEU A 18 0.51 0.54 -3.72
C LEU A 18 -0.49 1.60 -3.25
N ILE A 19 -1.42 2.03 -4.11
CA ILE A 19 -2.39 3.09 -3.78
C ILE A 19 -3.24 2.70 -2.57
N ILE A 20 -3.61 1.43 -2.42
CA ILE A 20 -4.43 0.95 -1.31
C ILE A 20 -3.75 1.16 0.05
N PRO A 21 -2.59 0.58 0.37
CA PRO A 21 -1.90 0.80 1.64
C PRO A 21 -1.50 2.27 1.84
N PHE A 22 -1.14 2.97 0.76
CA PHE A 22 -0.84 4.40 0.83
C PHE A 22 -2.06 5.22 1.27
N SER A 23 -3.25 4.92 0.73
CA SER A 23 -4.50 5.60 1.08
C SER A 23 -4.90 5.30 2.52
N ILE A 24 -4.74 4.05 2.97
CA ILE A 24 -4.99 3.64 4.36
C ILE A 24 -4.14 4.47 5.33
N TYR A 25 -2.83 4.59 5.07
CA TYR A 25 -1.95 5.39 5.92
C TYR A 25 -2.23 6.89 5.85
N SER A 26 -2.52 7.41 4.65
CA SER A 26 -2.88 8.82 4.46
C SER A 26 -4.14 9.16 5.26
N LEU A 27 -5.13 8.27 5.24
CA LEU A 27 -6.34 8.38 6.03
C LEU A 27 -6.06 8.33 7.54
N TRP A 28 -5.17 7.43 7.98
CA TRP A 28 -4.77 7.37 9.38
C TRP A 28 -4.12 8.69 9.86
N ILE A 29 -3.21 9.26 9.07
CA ILE A 29 -2.58 10.56 9.36
C ILE A 29 -3.61 11.68 9.41
N TYR A 30 -4.58 11.68 8.49
CA TYR A 30 -5.67 12.65 8.51
C TYR A 30 -6.52 12.55 9.78
N VAL A 31 -6.97 11.33 10.13
CA VAL A 31 -7.81 11.07 11.31
C VAL A 31 -7.08 11.34 12.61
N TYR A 32 -5.75 11.19 12.64
CA TYR A 32 -4.93 11.47 13.82
C TYR A 32 -5.16 12.88 14.39
N ASN A 33 -5.39 13.87 13.52
CA ASN A 33 -5.65 15.25 13.93
C ASN A 33 -7.10 15.54 14.35
N LEU A 34 -8.02 14.58 14.15
CA LEU A 34 -9.44 14.77 14.45
C LEU A 34 -9.84 14.32 15.87
N GLY A 35 -9.06 13.46 16.51
CA GLY A 35 -9.36 12.92 17.83
C GLY A 35 -8.39 13.38 18.92
N THR A 36 -8.89 13.48 20.14
CA THR A 36 -8.11 13.85 21.33
C THR A 36 -7.50 12.63 22.01
N THR A 37 -8.13 11.47 21.89
CA THR A 37 -7.67 10.19 22.46
C THR A 37 -7.43 9.13 21.39
N GLN A 38 -6.61 8.13 21.69
CA GLN A 38 -6.35 7.01 20.77
C GLN A 38 -7.62 6.24 20.42
N ALA A 39 -8.50 5.99 21.40
CA ALA A 39 -9.76 5.27 21.17
C ALA A 39 -10.68 6.02 20.21
N GLU A 40 -10.76 7.34 20.36
CA GLU A 40 -11.54 8.21 19.48
C GLU A 40 -10.98 8.20 18.05
N ARG A 41 -9.66 8.35 17.88
CA ARG A 41 -8.99 8.29 16.56
C ARG A 41 -9.24 6.96 15.86
N VAL A 42 -9.12 5.85 16.57
CA VAL A 42 -9.40 4.51 16.02
C VAL A 42 -10.88 4.36 15.64
N SER A 43 -11.80 4.87 16.46
CA SER A 43 -13.23 4.85 16.14
C SER A 43 -13.54 5.65 14.88
N VAL A 44 -13.01 6.87 14.75
CA VAL A 44 -13.20 7.71 13.57
C VAL A 44 -12.57 7.07 12.33
N PHE A 45 -11.39 6.45 12.46
CA PHE A 45 -10.73 5.77 11.35
C PHE A 45 -11.56 4.60 10.83
N LYS A 46 -12.10 3.78 11.74
CA LYS A 46 -12.94 2.63 11.38
C LYS A 46 -14.23 3.00 10.64
N LYS A 47 -14.80 4.19 10.91
CA LYS A 47 -16.01 4.68 10.21
C LYS A 47 -15.85 4.87 8.69
N TYR A 48 -14.62 4.93 8.19
CA TYR A 48 -14.36 5.03 6.75
C TYR A 48 -14.36 3.67 6.04
N PHE A 49 -14.42 2.57 6.80
CA PHE A 49 -14.40 1.21 6.27
C PHE A 49 -15.75 0.53 6.53
N PRO A 50 -16.12 -0.44 5.70
CA PRO A 50 -17.33 -1.23 5.93
C PRO A 50 -17.21 -2.10 7.19
N ASP A 51 -18.35 -2.39 7.82
CA ASP A 51 -18.43 -3.08 9.13
C ASP A 51 -17.72 -4.44 9.16
N PHE A 52 -17.64 -5.15 8.03
CA PHE A 52 -16.91 -6.44 7.96
C PHE A 52 -15.39 -6.29 8.15
N LEU A 53 -14.84 -5.08 8.11
CA LEU A 53 -13.43 -4.76 8.37
C LEU A 53 -13.18 -4.21 9.79
N ASP A 54 -14.13 -4.37 10.71
CA ASP A 54 -14.02 -3.82 12.07
C ASP A 54 -13.08 -4.61 13.01
N GLY A 55 -12.47 -5.69 12.53
CA GLY A 55 -11.46 -6.43 13.30
C GLY A 55 -10.24 -5.56 13.65
N ARG A 56 -9.64 -5.79 14.82
CA ARG A 56 -8.50 -5.01 15.35
C ARG A 56 -7.40 -4.79 14.31
N TRP A 57 -7.11 -5.82 13.52
CA TRP A 57 -6.03 -5.84 12.53
C TRP A 57 -6.53 -5.95 11.09
N SER A 58 -7.84 -5.99 10.84
CA SER A 58 -8.38 -6.32 9.52
C SER A 58 -7.88 -5.37 8.42
N ILE A 59 -7.92 -4.07 8.68
CA ILE A 59 -7.43 -3.05 7.74
C ILE A 59 -5.91 -3.17 7.52
N THR A 60 -5.15 -3.42 8.59
CA THR A 60 -3.69 -3.60 8.53
C THR A 60 -3.31 -4.86 7.74
N ILE A 61 -4.04 -5.98 7.91
CA ILE A 61 -3.82 -7.22 7.14
C ILE A 61 -4.04 -6.98 5.65
N ILE A 62 -5.09 -6.24 5.28
CA ILE A 62 -5.35 -5.85 3.88
C ILE A 62 -4.19 -5.00 3.34
N SER A 63 -3.77 -4.00 4.12
CA SER A 63 -2.63 -3.14 3.80
C SER A 63 -1.35 -3.94 3.56
N ILE A 64 -1.06 -4.96 4.40
CA ILE A 64 0.07 -5.88 4.25
C ILE A 64 -0.06 -6.69 2.95
N PHE A 65 -1.21 -7.31 2.71
CA PHE A 65 -1.44 -8.13 1.52
C PHE A 65 -1.16 -7.36 0.22
N PHE A 66 -1.67 -6.13 0.12
CA PHE A 66 -1.45 -5.26 -1.02
C PHE A 66 0.00 -4.73 -1.10
N SER A 67 0.62 -4.44 0.04
CA SER A 67 2.04 -4.03 0.07
C SER A 67 2.96 -5.16 -0.41
N ILE A 68 2.75 -6.40 0.05
CA ILE A 68 3.50 -7.58 -0.43
C ILE A 68 3.30 -7.78 -1.93
N SER A 69 2.05 -7.69 -2.41
CA SER A 69 1.74 -7.82 -3.83
C SER A 69 2.47 -6.76 -4.68
N ALA A 70 2.50 -5.52 -4.21
CA ALA A 70 3.23 -4.43 -4.86
C ALA A 70 4.75 -4.68 -4.87
N VAL A 71 5.33 -5.15 -3.76
CA VAL A 71 6.76 -5.48 -3.66
C VAL A 71 7.14 -6.61 -4.62
N ILE A 72 6.35 -7.70 -4.66
CA ILE A 72 6.63 -8.85 -5.53
C ILE A 72 6.53 -8.44 -7.00
N LEU A 73 5.43 -7.79 -7.39
CA LEU A 73 5.21 -7.37 -8.78
C LEU A 73 6.29 -6.40 -9.25
N SER A 74 6.61 -5.39 -8.43
CA SER A 74 7.66 -4.42 -8.77
C SER A 74 9.05 -5.07 -8.85
N SER A 75 9.36 -6.02 -7.96
CA SER A 75 10.64 -6.75 -8.00
C SER A 75 10.80 -7.57 -9.29
N ILE A 76 9.74 -8.25 -9.75
CA ILE A 76 9.76 -9.04 -11.00
C ILE A 76 9.92 -8.10 -12.20
N ASN A 77 9.18 -6.99 -12.24
CA ASN A 77 9.18 -6.04 -13.36
C ASN A 77 10.55 -5.36 -13.56
N LEU A 78 11.33 -5.17 -12.49
CA LEU A 78 12.56 -4.38 -12.49
C LEU A 78 13.59 -4.85 -13.52
N LYS A 79 13.68 -6.17 -13.75
CA LYS A 79 14.65 -6.77 -14.68
C LYS A 79 14.31 -6.52 -16.15
N HIS A 80 13.06 -6.15 -16.45
CA HIS A 80 12.54 -6.10 -17.81
C HIS A 80 12.21 -4.67 -18.30
N LEU A 81 12.12 -3.71 -17.39
CA LEU A 81 11.83 -2.32 -17.69
C LEU A 81 13.09 -1.51 -17.99
N LYS A 82 12.95 -0.46 -18.80
CA LYS A 82 14.01 0.51 -19.14
C LYS A 82 13.50 1.94 -19.04
N GLY A 83 14.41 2.90 -18.84
CA GLY A 83 14.10 4.33 -18.79
C GLY A 83 13.13 4.71 -17.68
N MET A 84 12.20 5.62 -17.98
CA MET A 84 11.19 6.15 -17.04
C MET A 84 10.38 5.07 -16.31
N TRP A 85 10.00 3.99 -17.01
CA TRP A 85 9.21 2.91 -16.40
C TRP A 85 9.98 2.15 -15.32
N LYS A 86 11.31 1.99 -15.50
CA LYS A 86 12.16 1.40 -14.48
C LYS A 86 12.22 2.28 -13.24
N LEU A 87 12.32 3.60 -13.43
CA LEU A 87 12.35 4.57 -12.32
C LEU A 87 11.03 4.56 -11.53
N ILE A 88 9.88 4.61 -12.21
CA ILE A 88 8.56 4.49 -11.57
C ILE A 88 8.46 3.20 -10.76
N ASN A 89 8.90 2.08 -11.33
CA ASN A 89 8.85 0.79 -10.67
C ASN A 89 9.78 0.69 -9.44
N ILE A 90 10.94 1.36 -9.46
CA ILE A 90 11.82 1.49 -8.28
C ILE A 90 11.13 2.28 -7.18
N VAL A 91 10.49 3.41 -7.51
CA VAL A 91 9.74 4.21 -6.53
C VAL A 91 8.62 3.39 -5.89
N ILE A 92 7.87 2.63 -6.70
CA ILE A 92 6.83 1.73 -6.18
C ILE A 92 7.42 0.69 -5.22
N LEU A 93 8.54 0.07 -5.58
CA LEU A 93 9.20 -0.92 -4.74
C LEU A 93 9.63 -0.34 -3.38
N ILE A 94 10.25 0.84 -3.40
CA ILE A 94 10.72 1.51 -2.17
C ILE A 94 9.53 1.87 -1.28
N LEU A 95 8.50 2.53 -1.84
CA LEU A 95 7.33 2.96 -1.07
C LEU A 95 6.54 1.77 -0.51
N SER A 96 6.33 0.73 -1.31
CA SER A 96 5.62 -0.49 -0.85
C SER A 96 6.41 -1.24 0.21
N SER A 97 7.75 -1.29 0.13
CA SER A 97 8.59 -1.89 1.17
C SER A 97 8.54 -1.10 2.48
N LEU A 98 8.59 0.23 2.40
CA LEU A 98 8.45 1.10 3.58
C LEU A 98 7.08 0.94 4.24
N LEU A 99 6.00 0.93 3.44
CA LEU A 99 4.64 0.69 3.94
C LEU A 99 4.48 -0.71 4.53
N LEU A 100 5.08 -1.74 3.94
CA LEU A 100 5.07 -3.08 4.50
C LEU A 100 5.73 -3.10 5.88
N PHE A 101 6.92 -2.50 6.02
CA PHE A 101 7.61 -2.42 7.29
C PHE A 101 6.79 -1.63 8.33
N LEU A 102 6.18 -0.52 7.93
CA LEU A 102 5.34 0.29 8.80
C LEU A 102 4.10 -0.48 9.29
N ASN A 103 3.45 -1.24 8.41
CA ASN A 103 2.33 -2.12 8.79
C ASN A 103 2.74 -3.22 9.78
N LEU A 104 3.89 -3.85 9.57
CA LEU A 104 4.41 -4.88 10.48
C LEU A 104 4.74 -4.27 11.84
N PHE A 105 5.39 -3.10 11.85
CA PHE A 105 5.66 -2.36 13.07
C PHE A 105 4.38 -1.95 13.80
N SER A 106 3.33 -1.55 13.09
CA SER A 106 2.03 -1.22 13.68
C SER A 106 1.36 -2.41 14.37
N MET A 107 1.73 -3.65 14.04
CA MET A 107 1.19 -4.86 14.67
C MET A 107 1.97 -5.31 15.91
N MET A 108 3.20 -4.83 16.09
CA MET A 108 4.04 -5.10 17.25
C MET A 108 3.61 -4.25 18.45
#